data_AF-A0A1G3X634-F1
#
_entry.id   AF-A0A1G3X634-F1
#
_cell.length_a   1.000
_cell.length_b   1.000
_cell.length_c   1.000
_cell.angle_alpha   90.00
_cell.angle_beta   90.00
_cell.angle_gamma   90.00
#
_symmetry.space_group_name_H-M   'P 1'
#
loop_
_entity.id
_entity.type
_entity.pdbx_description
1 polymer ?
#
loop_
_entity_poly.entity_id
_entity_poly.type
_entity_poly.pdbx_seq_one_letter_code
_entity_poly.pdbx_strand_id
1 'polypeptide(L)' 'MYKIGDKIRIINMKGEDHYNGREGVIEYIDGLDQLHGTWGGLAIIPEEDLIEVINSEVVERVN' A
#
# COMPACT_ATOMS: atom_id res chain seq x y z
N MET A 1 1.09 8.24 -7.71
CA MET A 1 2.22 7.31 -7.87
C MET A 1 2.62 6.85 -6.50
N TYR A 2 2.67 5.54 -6.28
CA TYR A 2 3.07 4.94 -5.01
C TYR A 2 4.60 4.91 -4.90
N LYS A 3 5.12 5.04 -3.68
CA LYS A 3 6.56 4.93 -3.41
C LYS A 3 6.84 4.02 -2.23
N ILE A 4 8.03 3.43 -2.22
CA ILE A 4 8.57 2.74 -1.05
C ILE A 4 8.51 3.70 0.16
N GLY A 5 7.98 3.20 1.28
CA GLY A 5 7.74 3.96 2.50
C GLY A 5 6.34 4.55 2.64
N ASP A 6 5.50 4.55 1.59
CA ASP A 6 4.09 4.94 1.76
C ASP A 6 3.37 3.93 2.65
N LYS A 7 2.60 4.44 3.61
CA LYS A 7 1.63 3.66 4.36
C LYS A 7 0.31 3.65 3.62
N ILE A 8 -0.25 2.45 3.43
CA ILE A 8 -1.51 2.25 2.72
C ILE A 8 -2.50 1.42 3.54
N ARG A 9 -3.78 1.52 3.19
CA ARG A 9 -4.82 0.57 3.59
C ARG A 9 -5.41 -0.09 2.34
N ILE A 10 -5.60 -1.40 2.41
CA ILE A 10 -6.26 -2.19 1.38
C ILE A 10 -7.77 -2.01 1.52
N ILE A 11 -8.43 -1.41 0.52
CA ILE A 11 -9.88 -1.27 0.50
C ILE A 11 -10.52 -2.51 -0.14
N ASN A 12 -9.96 -2.95 -1.27
CA ASN A 12 -10.38 -4.16 -1.96
C ASN A 12 -9.19 -4.80 -2.69
N MET A 13 -8.90 -6.08 -2.43
CA MET A 13 -7.99 -6.89 -3.26
C MET A 13 -8.82 -7.89 -4.06
N LYS A 14 -8.74 -7.84 -5.39
CA LYS A 14 -9.67 -8.55 -6.27
C LYS A 14 -9.58 -10.07 -6.09
N GLY A 15 -10.66 -10.66 -5.55
CA GLY A 15 -10.73 -12.10 -5.28
C GLY A 15 -10.11 -12.53 -3.96
N GLU A 16 -9.60 -11.58 -3.17
CA GLU A 16 -8.84 -11.82 -1.94
C GLU A 16 -9.37 -10.95 -0.79
N ASP A 17 -10.69 -10.95 -0.57
CA ASP A 17 -11.41 -10.09 0.39
C ASP A 17 -10.85 -10.13 1.83
N HIS A 18 -10.13 -11.19 2.19
CA HIS A 18 -9.49 -11.35 3.49
C HIS A 18 -8.29 -10.39 3.73
N TYR A 19 -7.89 -9.62 2.71
CA TYR A 19 -6.96 -8.50 2.84
C TYR A 19 -7.65 -7.17 3.15
N ASN A 20 -8.97 -7.06 2.98
CA ASN A 20 -9.68 -5.79 3.15
C ASN A 20 -9.50 -5.26 4.58
N GLY A 21 -9.16 -3.98 4.68
CA GLY A 21 -8.86 -3.29 5.92
C GLY A 21 -7.45 -3.50 6.46
N ARG A 22 -6.63 -4.38 5.87
CA ARG A 22 -5.21 -4.48 6.26
C ARG A 22 -4.47 -3.21 5.90
N GLU A 23 -3.54 -2.84 6.77
CA GLU A 23 -2.63 -1.73 6.56
C GLU A 23 -1.20 -2.24 6.48
N GLY A 24 -0.36 -1.50 5.77
CA GLY A 24 1.07 -1.73 5.80
C GLY A 24 1.85 -0.68 5.06
N VAL A 25 3.17 -0.83 5.08
CA VAL A 25 4.11 0.05 4.41
C VAL A 25 4.61 -0.66 3.15
N ILE A 26 4.70 0.08 2.03
CA ILE A 26 5.31 -0.42 0.80
C ILE A 26 6.82 -0.59 1.04
N GLU A 27 7.33 -1.81 0.92
CA GLU A 27 8.75 -2.14 1.13
C GLU A 27 9.48 -2.35 -0.21
N TYR A 28 8.76 -2.78 -1.24
CA TYR A 28 9.33 -3.11 -2.54
C TYR A 28 8.29 -2.90 -3.65
N ILE A 29 8.75 -2.40 -4.79
CA ILE A 29 7.96 -2.27 -6.03
C ILE A 29 8.71 -3.07 -7.09
N ASP A 30 8.05 -4.05 -7.69
CA ASP A 30 8.69 -4.92 -8.68
C ASP A 30 8.69 -4.32 -10.09
N GLY A 31 9.28 -5.05 -11.05
CA GLY A 31 9.39 -4.61 -12.44
C GLY A 31 8.06 -4.55 -13.21
N LEU A 32 6.94 -4.90 -12.57
CA LEU A 32 5.58 -4.80 -13.10
C LEU A 32 4.75 -3.76 -12.33
N ASP A 33 5.40 -2.89 -11.56
CA ASP A 33 4.77 -1.88 -10.70
C ASP A 33 3.83 -2.45 -9.63
N GLN A 34 3.97 -3.74 -9.26
CA GLN A 34 3.20 -4.33 -8.16
C GLN A 34 3.83 -3.97 -6.82
N LEU A 35 2.98 -3.72 -5.83
CA LEU A 35 3.40 -3.25 -4.52
C LEU A 35 3.52 -4.43 -3.56
N HIS A 36 4.66 -4.55 -2.90
CA HIS A 36 4.91 -5.52 -1.85
C HIS A 36 5.16 -4.76 -0.55
N GLY A 37 4.61 -5.25 0.56
CA GLY A 37 4.71 -4.53 1.82
C GLY A 37 4.35 -5.35 3.04
N THR A 38 4.35 -4.67 4.18
CA THR A 38 4.23 -5.31 5.50
C THR A 38 2.88 -5.97 5.77
N TRP A 39 1.88 -5.81 4.89
CA TRP A 39 0.61 -6.55 4.96
C TRP A 39 0.80 -8.04 4.62
N GLY A 40 1.92 -8.40 3.99
CA GLY A 40 2.37 -9.76 3.71
C GLY A 40 1.57 -10.48 2.63
N GLY A 41 2.07 -11.66 2.24
CA GLY A 41 1.35 -12.58 1.36
C GLY A 41 1.39 -12.20 -0.11
N LEU A 42 0.41 -11.43 -0.58
CA LEU A 42 0.24 -11.09 -1.99
C LEU A 42 0.64 -9.64 -2.30
N ALA A 43 1.11 -9.45 -3.54
CA ALA A 43 1.36 -8.14 -4.10
C ALA A 43 0.02 -7.44 -4.42
N ILE A 44 -0.02 -6.13 -4.24
CA ILE A 44 -1.14 -5.30 -4.69
C ILE A 44 -0.85 -4.92 -6.14
N ILE A 45 -1.84 -5.08 -7.02
CA ILE A 45 -1.80 -4.69 -8.42
C ILE A 45 -2.57 -3.38 -8.55
N PRO A 46 -1.89 -2.21 -8.69
CA PRO A 46 -2.57 -0.90 -8.71
C PRO A 46 -3.69 -0.74 -9.75
N GLU A 47 -3.64 -1.51 -10.83
CA GLU A 47 -4.63 -1.47 -11.92
C GLU A 47 -5.90 -2.28 -11.60
N GLU A 48 -5.84 -3.21 -10.65
CA GLU A 48 -6.93 -4.17 -10.34
C GLU A 48 -7.46 -4.02 -8.90
N ASP A 49 -6.59 -3.61 -7.97
CA ASP A 49 -6.89 -3.49 -6.55
C ASP A 49 -7.17 -2.03 -6.15
N LEU A 50 -7.97 -1.86 -5.10
CA LEU A 50 -8.29 -0.56 -4.55
C LEU A 50 -7.59 -0.36 -3.21
N ILE A 51 -6.79 0.70 -3.13
CA ILE A 51 -6.07 1.09 -1.92
C ILE A 51 -6.18 2.60 -1.66
N GLU A 52 -6.03 2.98 -0.41
CA GLU A 52 -5.85 4.37 0.01
C GLU A 52 -4.45 4.57 0.59
N VAL A 53 -3.81 5.70 0.27
CA VAL A 53 -2.58 6.13 0.94
C VAL A 53 -2.97 6.89 2.20
N ILE A 54 -2.47 6.43 3.35
CA ILE A 54 -2.80 6.96 4.69
C ILE A 54 -1.57 7.51 5.40
N ASN A 55 -0.60 8.01 4.64
CA ASN A 55 0.58 8.69 5.19
C ASN A 55 0.13 9.72 6.23
N SER A 56 0.52 9.53 7.49
CA SER A 56 0.44 10.62 8.46
C SER A 56 1.37 11.69 7.92
N GLU A 57 0.83 12.82 7.49
CA GLU A 57 1.65 13.98 7.19
C GLU A 57 2.60 14.17 8.38
N VAL A 58 3.89 13.92 8.17
CA VAL A 58 4.90 14.53 9.02
C VAL A 58 4.75 16.01 8.70
N VAL A 59 3.92 16.68 9.48
CA VAL A 59 3.96 18.14 9.58
C VAL A 59 5.40 18.43 9.97
N GLU A 60 6.22 18.85 9.00
CA GLU A 60 7.55 19.38 9.28
C GLU A 60 7.33 20.54 10.25
N ARG A 61 7.58 20.28 11.54
CA ARG A 61 7.76 21.33 12.52
C ARG A 61 9.10 21.98 12.16
N VAL A 62 9.03 22.96 11.28
CA VAL A 62 10.07 23.98 11.15
C VAL A 62 10.19 24.67 12.51
N ASN A 63 11.33 24.44 13.18
CA ASN A 63 11.76 25.19 14.35
C ASN A 63 12.26 26.57 13.93
#